data_AF-A0A858RIE2-F1
#
_entry.id   AF-A0A858RIE2-F1
#
_cell.length_a   1.000
_cell.length_b   1.000
_cell.length_c   1.000
_cell.angle_alpha   90.00
_cell.angle_beta   90.00
_cell.angle_gamma   90.00
#
_symmetry.space_group_name_H-M   'P 1'
#
loop_
_entity.id
_entity.type
_entity.pdbx_description
1 polymer ?
#
loop_
_entity_poly.entity_id
_entity_poly.type
_entity_poly.pdbx_seq_one_letter_code
_entity_poly.pdbx_strand_id
1 'polypeptide(L)'
;MDSSTSSSRPRFLYVVCLIAALAACFGIQSLLIQRTGGRTTKSESNYFSSIARLQSGIRGEPQVMFLGSSITGRLPDRTRGFDGVANLGCDGGSAMETLRAMDAGTIPRAPYLIVEGNTLYRAVNAKETDVAKAMHKRWFRTGVTVPNLSASSRPSAMAYTLLMERKMGASGRPDVAPFEVTTHPTLSPAPQETNKEEDALLEEAAGILRKLEAAGSKITIVMFPPGAEPSSPNRRLPEELARRAGLPFWDLANAIPPGMVKFTDGVHMDPASATAAVRTIFKATGYPSGP
;
A
#
# COMPACT_ATOMS: atom_id res chain seq x y z
N MET A 1 -53.15 -34.58 -9.39
CA MET A 1 -53.62 -33.19 -9.39
C MET A 1 -54.21 -32.92 -8.02
N ASP A 2 -53.83 -31.97 -7.20
CA ASP A 2 -52.76 -30.98 -7.23
C ASP A 2 -52.55 -30.58 -5.75
N SER A 3 -51.30 -30.44 -5.33
CA SER A 3 -51.02 -29.73 -4.08
C SER A 3 -49.62 -29.12 -4.16
N SER A 4 -49.55 -27.93 -4.73
CA SER A 4 -48.38 -27.06 -4.62
C SER A 4 -48.85 -25.64 -4.34
N THR A 5 -47.97 -24.86 -3.70
CA THR A 5 -48.02 -23.41 -3.48
C THR A 5 -48.60 -22.90 -2.14
N SER A 6 -47.77 -22.95 -1.09
CA SER A 6 -47.81 -21.92 -0.04
C SER A 6 -46.47 -21.82 0.70
N SER A 7 -45.57 -20.95 0.23
CA SER A 7 -44.37 -20.56 1.00
C SER A 7 -43.74 -19.20 0.60
N SER A 8 -44.47 -18.29 -0.05
CA SER A 8 -43.90 -17.03 -0.56
C SER A 8 -43.94 -15.84 0.42
N ARG A 9 -44.78 -15.88 1.47
CA ARG A 9 -44.99 -14.74 2.38
C ARG A 9 -43.80 -14.33 3.28
N PRO A 10 -42.97 -15.22 3.85
CA PRO A 10 -41.91 -14.80 4.77
C PRO A 10 -40.78 -14.03 4.06
N ARG A 11 -40.56 -14.27 2.76
CA ARG A 11 -39.50 -13.59 2.00
C ARG A 11 -39.80 -12.12 1.72
N PHE A 12 -41.08 -11.76 1.54
CA PHE A 12 -41.48 -10.40 1.23
C PHE A 12 -41.29 -9.46 2.42
N LEU A 13 -41.71 -9.86 3.63
CA LEU A 13 -41.50 -9.03 4.83
C LEU A 13 -40.01 -8.79 5.13
N TYR A 14 -39.17 -9.81 4.96
CA TYR A 14 -37.72 -9.67 5.15
C TYR A 14 -37.10 -8.63 4.21
N VAL A 15 -37.49 -8.64 2.92
CA VAL A 15 -37.00 -7.67 1.94
C VAL A 15 -37.46 -6.25 2.32
N VAL A 16 -38.71 -6.07 2.72
CA VAL A 16 -39.24 -4.77 3.15
C VAL A 16 -38.51 -4.26 4.39
N CYS A 17 -38.30 -5.11 5.40
CA CYS A 17 -37.55 -4.74 6.60
C CYS A 17 -36.08 -4.38 6.29
N LEU A 18 -35.43 -5.12 5.40
CA LEU A 18 -34.06 -4.83 4.97
C LEU A 18 -33.96 -3.48 4.25
N ILE A 19 -34.86 -3.20 3.30
CA ILE A 19 -34.91 -1.93 2.58
C ILE A 19 -35.16 -0.77 3.56
N ALA A 20 -36.08 -0.93 4.50
CA ALA A 20 -36.36 0.08 5.51
C ALA A 20 -35.14 0.34 6.41
N ALA A 21 -34.43 -0.70 6.83
CA ALA A 21 -33.21 -0.57 7.63
C ALA A 21 -32.08 0.12 6.86
N LEU A 22 -31.88 -0.24 5.58
CA LEU A 22 -30.90 0.41 4.71
C LEU A 22 -31.26 1.89 4.50
N ALA A 23 -32.53 2.20 4.22
CA ALA A 23 -33.01 3.56 4.05
C ALA A 23 -32.81 4.40 5.32
N ALA A 24 -33.08 3.83 6.50
CA ALA A 24 -32.83 4.50 7.77
C ALA A 24 -31.33 4.78 7.98
N CYS A 25 -30.46 3.80 7.70
CA CYS A 25 -29.01 3.98 7.75
C CYS A 25 -28.51 5.07 6.79
N PHE A 26 -28.98 5.08 5.54
CA PHE A 26 -28.64 6.12 4.57
C PHE A 26 -29.18 7.49 4.97
N GLY A 27 -30.39 7.56 5.52
CA GLY A 27 -30.99 8.80 6.02
C GLY A 27 -30.19 9.39 7.19
N ILE A 28 -29.83 8.56 8.17
CA ILE A 28 -28.99 8.97 9.31
C ILE A 28 -27.60 9.41 8.83
N GLN A 29 -26.97 8.64 7.94
CA GLN A 29 -25.67 9.00 7.38
C GLN A 29 -25.72 10.34 6.63
N SER A 30 -26.76 10.57 5.83
CA SER A 30 -26.94 11.81 5.07
C SER A 30 -27.15 13.02 5.98
N LEU A 31 -27.96 12.86 7.03
CA LEU A 31 -28.18 13.90 8.05
C LEU A 31 -26.89 14.24 8.79
N LEU A 32 -26.11 13.22 9.16
CA LEU A 32 -24.81 13.40 9.82
C LEU A 32 -23.82 14.13 8.92
N ILE A 33 -23.71 13.74 7.65
CA ILE A 33 -22.84 14.40 6.66
C ILE A 33 -23.25 15.87 6.48
N GLN A 34 -24.54 16.18 6.39
CA GLN A 34 -25.01 17.56 6.29
C GLN A 34 -24.67 18.39 7.53
N ARG A 35 -24.84 17.81 8.73
CA ARG A 35 -24.54 18.50 10.00
C ARG A 35 -23.05 18.69 10.25
N THR A 36 -22.20 17.77 9.80
CA THR A 36 -20.74 17.87 9.95
C THR A 36 -20.08 18.64 8.80
N GLY A 37 -20.87 19.21 7.87
CA GLY A 37 -20.38 20.09 6.82
C GLY A 37 -19.89 19.40 5.56
N GLY A 38 -20.20 18.11 5.36
CA GLY A 38 -20.07 17.41 4.08
C GLY A 38 -18.65 17.33 3.49
N ARG A 39 -17.64 17.72 4.25
CA ARG A 39 -16.25 17.80 3.79
C ARG A 39 -15.53 16.54 4.22
N THR A 40 -15.57 15.49 3.39
CA THR A 40 -14.53 14.47 3.45
C THR A 40 -13.21 15.15 3.18
N THR A 41 -12.38 15.30 4.20
CA THR A 41 -11.06 15.91 4.04
C THR A 41 -10.17 14.97 3.23
N LYS A 42 -9.24 15.50 2.43
CA LYS A 42 -8.28 14.66 1.67
C LYS A 42 -7.56 13.66 2.59
N SER A 43 -7.28 14.07 3.82
CA SER A 43 -6.73 13.23 4.90
C SER A 43 -7.63 12.04 5.27
N GLU A 44 -8.94 12.23 5.38
CA GLU A 44 -9.88 11.12 5.64
C GLU A 44 -9.95 10.15 4.47
N SER A 45 -9.96 10.67 3.23
CA SER A 45 -9.93 9.83 2.03
C SER A 45 -8.64 8.99 1.97
N ASN A 46 -7.49 9.61 2.26
CA ASN A 46 -6.19 8.92 2.31
C ASN A 46 -6.15 7.87 3.41
N TYR A 47 -6.71 8.18 4.59
CA TYR A 47 -6.81 7.25 5.71
C TYR A 47 -7.63 6.01 5.34
N PHE A 48 -8.87 6.18 4.87
CA PHE A 48 -9.72 5.04 4.53
C PHE A 48 -9.22 4.27 3.31
N SER A 49 -8.65 4.95 2.32
CA SER A 49 -7.99 4.32 1.19
C SER A 49 -6.81 3.45 1.62
N SER A 50 -5.94 3.95 2.51
CA SER A 50 -4.81 3.19 3.05
C SER A 50 -5.27 1.98 3.86
N ILE A 51 -6.27 2.13 4.74
CA ILE A 51 -6.80 1.00 5.52
C ILE A 51 -7.45 -0.04 4.62
N ALA A 52 -8.23 0.38 3.63
CA ALA A 52 -8.83 -0.54 2.66
C ALA A 52 -7.76 -1.33 1.92
N ARG A 53 -6.73 -0.64 1.41
CA ARG A 53 -5.59 -1.21 0.71
C ARG A 53 -4.82 -2.22 1.57
N LEU A 54 -4.49 -1.86 2.81
CA LEU A 54 -3.79 -2.74 3.75
C LEU A 54 -4.63 -3.99 4.05
N GLN A 55 -5.93 -3.82 4.34
CA GLN A 55 -6.82 -4.94 4.63
C GLN A 55 -6.99 -5.88 3.43
N SER A 56 -7.13 -5.36 2.22
CA SER A 56 -7.24 -6.18 1.01
C SER A 56 -5.90 -6.82 0.64
N GLY A 57 -4.80 -6.09 0.77
CA GLY A 57 -3.46 -6.50 0.37
C GLY A 57 -2.95 -7.69 1.18
N ILE A 58 -3.23 -7.75 2.49
CA ILE A 58 -2.74 -8.84 3.33
C ILE A 58 -3.58 -10.13 3.25
N ARG A 59 -4.71 -10.13 2.53
CA ARG A 59 -5.51 -11.34 2.32
C ARG A 59 -4.84 -12.26 1.30
N GLY A 60 -5.08 -13.58 1.43
CA GLY A 60 -4.72 -14.55 0.39
C GLY A 60 -3.22 -14.68 0.12
N GLU A 61 -2.39 -14.59 1.17
CA GLU A 61 -0.97 -14.97 1.16
C GLU A 61 -0.17 -14.44 -0.03
N PRO A 62 -0.01 -13.11 -0.16
CA PRO A 62 0.75 -12.54 -1.26
C PRO A 62 2.21 -13.02 -1.24
N GLN A 63 2.74 -13.28 -2.43
CA GLN A 63 4.13 -13.65 -2.63
C GLN A 63 5.04 -12.43 -2.53
N VAL A 64 4.58 -11.28 -3.03
CA VAL A 64 5.33 -10.02 -3.01
C VAL A 64 4.52 -8.95 -2.28
N MET A 65 5.13 -8.27 -1.33
CA MET A 65 4.57 -7.10 -0.67
C MET A 65 5.42 -5.86 -0.92
N PHE A 66 4.80 -4.79 -1.41
CA PHE A 66 5.40 -3.46 -1.46
C PHE A 66 5.05 -2.68 -0.19
N LEU A 67 6.06 -2.19 0.52
CA LEU A 67 5.94 -1.47 1.80
C LEU A 67 6.40 -0.03 1.59
N GLY A 68 5.57 0.96 1.97
CA GLY A 68 5.98 2.36 1.77
C GLY A 68 4.91 3.39 2.05
N SER A 69 5.05 4.55 1.41
CA SER A 69 4.15 5.70 1.58
C SER A 69 3.06 5.75 0.51
N SER A 70 2.56 6.96 0.23
CA SER A 70 1.70 7.21 -0.93
C SER A 70 2.39 6.97 -2.27
N ILE A 71 3.74 6.96 -2.34
CA ILE A 71 4.47 6.58 -3.56
C ILE A 71 4.20 5.09 -3.85
N THR A 72 4.48 4.22 -2.87
CA THR A 72 4.10 2.80 -2.93
C THR A 72 2.61 2.64 -3.16
N GLY A 73 1.75 3.42 -2.49
CA GLY A 73 0.29 3.35 -2.63
C GLY A 73 -0.27 3.57 -4.05
N ARG A 74 0.56 4.02 -5.00
CA ARG A 74 0.22 4.18 -6.42
C ARG A 74 0.63 3.00 -7.30
N LEU A 75 1.52 2.13 -6.83
CA LEU A 75 1.95 0.94 -7.55
C LEU A 75 0.77 -0.03 -7.77
N PRO A 76 0.71 -0.72 -8.91
CA PRO A 76 -0.31 -1.74 -9.11
C PRO A 76 -0.12 -2.94 -8.18
N ASP A 77 -1.21 -3.63 -7.91
CA ASP A 77 -1.27 -4.88 -7.14
C ASP A 77 -2.18 -5.90 -7.86
N ARG A 78 -2.57 -6.97 -7.17
CA ARG A 78 -3.49 -7.99 -7.71
C ARG A 78 -4.78 -7.44 -8.32
N THR A 79 -5.30 -6.31 -7.83
CA THR A 79 -6.53 -5.71 -8.38
C THR A 79 -6.32 -5.11 -9.77
N ARG A 80 -5.06 -4.97 -10.19
CA ARG A 80 -4.63 -4.42 -11.48
C ARG A 80 -3.82 -5.45 -12.30
N GLY A 81 -4.05 -6.74 -12.07
CA GLY A 81 -3.44 -7.82 -12.87
C GLY A 81 -2.04 -8.23 -12.46
N PHE A 82 -1.60 -7.90 -11.23
CA PHE A 82 -0.35 -8.41 -10.66
C PHE A 82 -0.65 -9.49 -9.62
N ASP A 83 -0.94 -10.70 -10.07
CA ASP A 83 -1.31 -11.82 -9.20
C ASP A 83 -0.22 -12.11 -8.15
N GLY A 84 -0.64 -12.41 -6.93
CA GLY A 84 0.27 -12.64 -5.80
C GLY A 84 0.96 -11.37 -5.26
N VAL A 85 0.66 -10.18 -5.79
CA VAL A 85 1.23 -8.91 -5.33
C VAL A 85 0.26 -8.17 -4.41
N ALA A 86 0.80 -7.64 -3.31
CA ALA A 86 0.11 -6.75 -2.41
C ALA A 86 0.83 -5.40 -2.31
N ASN A 87 0.05 -4.33 -2.44
CA ASN A 87 0.51 -2.98 -2.17
C ASN A 87 0.11 -2.59 -0.75
N LEU A 88 1.08 -2.32 0.12
CA LEU A 88 0.86 -1.91 1.51
C LEU A 88 1.32 -0.45 1.75
N GLY A 89 1.15 0.42 0.75
CA GLY A 89 1.46 1.84 0.89
C GLY A 89 0.56 2.55 1.91
N CYS A 90 1.18 3.31 2.82
CA CYS A 90 0.54 4.12 3.85
C CYS A 90 0.58 5.60 3.47
N ASP A 91 -0.55 6.16 3.04
CA ASP A 91 -0.59 7.56 2.59
C ASP A 91 -0.24 8.50 3.76
N GLY A 92 0.74 9.39 3.54
CA GLY A 92 1.25 10.31 4.56
C GLY A 92 2.28 9.72 5.52
N GLY A 93 2.54 8.41 5.46
CA GLY A 93 3.54 7.72 6.28
C GLY A 93 4.81 7.34 5.50
N SER A 94 5.43 6.24 5.92
CA SER A 94 6.61 5.60 5.33
C SER A 94 6.48 4.07 5.33
N ALA A 95 7.54 3.35 4.94
CA ALA A 95 7.58 1.90 5.06
C ALA A 95 7.62 1.42 6.54
N MET A 96 8.03 2.26 7.48
CA MET A 96 8.19 1.87 8.89
C MET A 96 6.88 1.46 9.55
N GLU A 97 5.76 2.05 9.15
CA GLU A 97 4.44 1.71 9.66
C GLU A 97 4.11 0.23 9.42
N THR A 98 4.37 -0.26 8.21
CA THR A 98 4.08 -1.66 7.87
C THR A 98 5.16 -2.61 8.37
N LEU A 99 6.43 -2.17 8.42
CA LEU A 99 7.51 -2.95 9.05
C LEU A 99 7.24 -3.20 10.54
N ARG A 100 6.88 -2.16 11.30
CA ARG A 100 6.50 -2.30 12.71
C ARG A 100 5.27 -3.18 12.89
N ALA A 101 4.26 -3.03 12.01
CA ALA A 101 3.08 -3.88 12.05
C ALA A 101 3.38 -5.34 11.71
N MET A 102 4.38 -5.62 10.86
CA MET A 102 4.88 -6.97 10.58
C MET A 102 5.65 -7.55 11.77
N ASP A 103 6.56 -6.78 12.39
CA ASP A 103 7.30 -7.22 13.58
C ASP A 103 6.35 -7.55 14.74
N ALA A 104 5.28 -6.77 14.88
CA ALA A 104 4.21 -7.00 15.86
C ALA A 104 3.23 -8.14 15.47
N GLY A 105 3.42 -8.80 14.32
CA GLY A 105 2.54 -9.88 13.84
C GLY A 105 1.13 -9.44 13.45
N THR A 106 0.90 -8.15 13.24
CA THR A 106 -0.39 -7.60 12.79
C THR A 106 -0.56 -7.72 11.28
N ILE A 107 0.52 -7.54 10.53
CA ILE A 107 0.61 -7.81 9.10
C ILE A 107 1.42 -9.10 8.92
N PRO A 108 0.96 -10.07 8.10
CA PRO A 108 1.74 -11.27 7.82
C PRO A 108 2.97 -10.94 6.98
N ARG A 109 4.03 -11.73 7.14
CA ARG A 109 5.21 -11.67 6.26
C ARG A 109 4.90 -12.25 4.88
N ALA A 110 5.67 -11.84 3.88
CA ALA A 110 5.66 -12.42 2.54
C ALA A 110 7.06 -12.96 2.17
N PRO A 111 7.15 -13.93 1.24
CA PRO A 111 8.43 -14.41 0.72
C PRO A 111 9.30 -13.30 0.12
N TYR A 112 8.70 -12.28 -0.49
CA TYR A 112 9.40 -11.16 -1.11
C TYR A 112 8.88 -9.81 -0.59
N LEU A 113 9.80 -8.96 -0.12
CA LEU A 113 9.49 -7.62 0.37
C LEU A 113 10.25 -6.57 -0.44
N ILE A 114 9.51 -5.62 -1.02
CA ILE A 114 10.07 -4.39 -1.59
C ILE A 114 9.79 -3.25 -0.62
N VAL A 115 10.84 -2.66 -0.06
CA VAL A 115 10.76 -1.59 0.94
C VAL A 115 11.08 -0.26 0.27
N GLU A 116 10.11 0.66 0.25
CA GLU A 116 10.32 2.04 -0.22
C GLU A 116 11.28 2.79 0.69
N GLY A 117 12.36 3.31 0.11
CA GLY A 117 13.34 4.15 0.79
C GLY A 117 12.99 5.65 0.83
N ASN A 118 12.22 6.15 -0.15
CA ASN A 118 12.01 7.57 -0.41
C ASN A 118 11.58 8.41 0.79
N THR A 119 10.81 7.79 1.70
CA THR A 119 10.11 8.49 2.78
C THR A 119 10.52 8.01 4.17
N LEU A 120 11.58 7.19 4.31
CA LEU A 120 12.06 6.71 5.62
C LEU A 120 12.33 7.85 6.61
N TYR A 121 12.86 8.97 6.13
CA TYR A 121 13.12 10.16 6.93
C TYR A 121 11.88 10.67 7.68
N ARG A 122 10.67 10.40 7.17
CA ARG A 122 9.41 10.81 7.81
C ARG A 122 9.13 10.08 9.11
N ALA A 123 9.81 8.97 9.38
CA ALA A 123 9.66 8.23 10.62
C ALA A 123 10.61 8.75 11.73
N VAL A 124 11.59 9.60 11.40
CA VAL A 124 12.51 10.18 12.38
C VAL A 124 11.74 11.11 13.31
N ASN A 125 11.72 10.80 14.62
CA ASN A 125 10.96 11.50 15.66
C ASN A 125 9.46 11.66 15.38
N ALA A 126 8.92 10.82 14.50
CA ALA A 126 7.53 10.95 14.08
C ALA A 126 6.58 10.42 15.15
N LYS A 127 5.47 11.14 15.33
CA LYS A 127 4.32 10.56 16.02
C LYS A 127 3.71 9.49 15.14
N GLU A 128 3.22 8.43 15.77
CA GLU A 128 2.50 7.38 15.09
C GLU A 128 1.33 7.94 14.25
N THR A 129 1.27 7.57 12.98
CA THR A 129 0.22 8.00 12.05
C THR A 129 -1.13 7.37 12.41
N ASP A 130 -2.23 7.98 11.98
CA ASP A 130 -3.55 7.41 12.25
C ASP A 130 -3.78 6.07 11.54
N VAL A 131 -3.12 5.86 10.39
CA VAL A 131 -3.09 4.57 9.70
C VAL A 131 -2.41 3.51 10.56
N ALA A 132 -1.24 3.81 11.13
CA ALA A 132 -0.52 2.91 12.04
C ALA A 132 -1.36 2.57 13.28
N LYS A 133 -1.91 3.58 13.97
CA LYS A 133 -2.82 3.37 15.11
C LYS A 133 -4.00 2.47 14.77
N ALA A 134 -4.53 2.62 13.56
CA ALA A 134 -5.68 1.85 13.12
C ALA A 134 -5.33 0.38 12.86
N MET A 135 -4.14 0.06 12.37
CA MET A 135 -3.68 -1.33 12.18
C MET A 135 -3.72 -2.12 13.50
N HIS A 136 -3.41 -1.47 14.62
CA HIS A 136 -3.43 -2.09 15.95
C HIS A 136 -4.84 -2.32 16.52
N LYS A 137 -5.90 -1.80 15.89
CA LYS A 137 -7.27 -1.94 16.39
C LYS A 137 -7.88 -3.29 15.98
N ARG A 138 -8.72 -3.87 16.84
CA ARG A 138 -9.49 -5.09 16.54
C ARG A 138 -10.34 -4.98 15.27
N TRP A 139 -10.83 -3.76 14.97
CA TRP A 139 -11.61 -3.50 13.76
C TRP A 139 -10.79 -3.70 12.48
N PHE A 140 -9.49 -3.41 12.51
CA PHE A 140 -8.61 -3.69 11.37
C PHE A 140 -8.59 -5.17 11.06
N ARG A 141 -8.34 -6.01 12.08
CA ARG A 141 -8.36 -7.49 11.95
C ARG A 141 -9.72 -8.02 11.50
N THR A 142 -10.79 -7.49 12.08
CA THR A 142 -12.17 -7.86 11.69
C THR A 142 -12.40 -7.59 10.21
N GLY A 143 -11.98 -6.42 9.71
CA GLY A 143 -12.09 -6.10 8.30
C GLY A 143 -11.13 -6.88 7.40
N VAL A 144 -10.06 -7.50 7.92
CA VAL A 144 -9.23 -8.46 7.16
C VAL A 144 -9.98 -9.78 7.00
N THR A 145 -10.52 -10.32 8.09
CA THR A 145 -11.19 -11.64 8.14
C THR A 145 -12.57 -11.63 7.50
N VAL A 146 -13.33 -10.54 7.63
CA VAL A 146 -14.70 -10.42 7.13
C VAL A 146 -14.75 -9.33 6.05
N PRO A 147 -14.71 -9.70 4.76
CA PRO A 147 -14.65 -8.73 3.66
C PRO A 147 -15.75 -7.69 3.68
N ASN A 148 -16.97 -8.07 4.03
CA ASN A 148 -18.11 -7.14 4.07
C ASN A 148 -17.99 -6.06 5.17
N LEU A 149 -17.08 -6.24 6.14
CA LEU A 149 -16.81 -5.27 7.21
C LEU A 149 -15.51 -4.46 6.98
N SER A 150 -14.84 -4.66 5.85
CA SER A 150 -13.63 -3.90 5.51
C SER A 150 -13.92 -2.43 5.20
N ALA A 151 -12.87 -1.61 5.24
CA ALA A 151 -12.96 -0.23 4.81
C ALA A 151 -13.36 -0.10 3.32
N SER A 152 -13.01 -1.08 2.48
CA SER A 152 -13.40 -1.11 1.06
C SER A 152 -14.89 -1.39 0.83
N SER A 153 -15.58 -2.02 1.78
CA SER A 153 -16.99 -2.38 1.65
C SER A 153 -17.95 -1.24 2.02
N ARG A 154 -17.42 -0.05 2.33
CA ARG A 154 -18.23 1.13 2.65
C ARG A 154 -18.86 1.70 1.37
N PRO A 155 -20.15 2.10 1.39
CA PRO A 155 -20.80 2.68 0.21
C PRO A 155 -20.06 3.89 -0.37
N SER A 156 -19.48 4.74 0.49
CA SER A 156 -18.67 5.89 0.07
C SER A 156 -17.38 5.48 -0.62
N ALA A 157 -16.73 4.41 -0.17
CA ALA A 157 -15.52 3.88 -0.81
C ALA A 157 -15.84 3.30 -2.19
N MET A 158 -16.94 2.55 -2.32
CA MET A 158 -17.40 2.03 -3.62
C MET A 158 -17.72 3.16 -4.60
N ALA A 159 -18.48 4.17 -4.16
CA ALA A 159 -18.81 5.34 -4.98
C ALA A 159 -17.55 6.11 -5.41
N TYR A 160 -16.58 6.28 -4.49
CA TYR A 160 -15.31 6.92 -4.79
C TYR A 160 -14.50 6.12 -5.82
N THR A 161 -14.41 4.79 -5.68
CA THR A 161 -13.72 3.92 -6.65
C THR A 161 -14.35 4.05 -8.04
N LEU A 162 -15.68 3.96 -8.15
CA LEU A 162 -16.40 4.11 -9.42
C LEU A 162 -16.15 5.49 -10.09
N LEU A 163 -16.11 6.56 -9.29
CA LEU A 163 -15.81 7.90 -9.80
C LEU A 163 -14.35 8.03 -10.26
N MET A 164 -13.41 7.43 -9.53
CA MET A 164 -11.99 7.45 -9.89
C MET A 164 -11.70 6.61 -11.14
N GLU A 165 -12.32 5.44 -11.28
CA GLU A 165 -12.22 4.61 -12.50
C GLU A 165 -12.70 5.36 -13.74
N ARG A 166 -13.80 6.12 -13.62
CA ARG A 166 -14.31 6.96 -14.72
C ARG A 166 -13.40 8.13 -15.05
N LYS A 167 -12.81 8.77 -14.03
CA LYS A 167 -11.98 9.97 -14.22
C LYS A 167 -10.58 9.65 -14.72
N MET A 168 -9.98 8.54 -14.29
CA MET A 168 -8.60 8.21 -14.63
C MET A 168 -8.47 7.34 -15.90
N GLY A 169 -9.60 6.97 -16.52
CA GLY A 169 -9.61 5.90 -17.52
C GLY A 169 -9.24 4.56 -16.86
N ALA A 170 -9.46 3.45 -17.55
CA ALA A 170 -9.09 2.13 -17.03
C ALA A 170 -7.66 2.17 -16.44
N SER A 171 -7.57 1.88 -15.15
CA SER A 171 -6.34 1.68 -14.39
C SER A 171 -5.33 0.89 -15.23
N GLY A 172 -4.07 1.35 -15.23
CA GLY A 172 -2.96 0.88 -16.07
C GLY A 172 -3.15 -0.54 -16.60
N ARG A 173 -3.23 -0.66 -17.94
CA ARG A 173 -3.27 -1.97 -18.58
C ARG A 173 -2.03 -2.76 -18.14
N PRO A 174 -2.17 -4.05 -17.79
CA PRO A 174 -1.03 -4.85 -17.36
C PRO A 174 0.06 -4.93 -18.44
N ASP A 175 -0.26 -4.68 -19.71
CA ASP A 175 0.64 -4.87 -20.86
C ASP A 175 1.67 -3.73 -21.09
N VAL A 176 1.95 -2.89 -20.09
CA VAL A 176 3.02 -1.89 -20.21
C VAL A 176 4.37 -2.59 -20.11
N ALA A 177 5.29 -2.34 -21.06
CA ALA A 177 6.64 -2.88 -21.02
C ALA A 177 7.45 -2.33 -19.83
N PRO A 178 8.39 -3.12 -19.24
CA PRO A 178 9.30 -2.60 -18.24
C PRO A 178 10.22 -1.51 -18.83
N PHE A 179 10.62 -0.55 -18.01
CA PHE A 179 11.72 0.35 -18.35
C PHE A 179 13.02 -0.42 -18.60
N GLU A 180 13.80 0.05 -19.57
CA GLU A 180 15.21 -0.27 -19.65
C GLU A 180 15.95 0.41 -18.50
N VAL A 181 16.83 -0.34 -17.83
CA VAL A 181 17.58 0.15 -16.67
C VAL A 181 19.07 -0.08 -16.87
N THR A 182 19.87 0.83 -16.35
CA THR A 182 21.34 0.79 -16.44
C THR A 182 22.01 0.12 -15.24
N THR A 183 21.27 -0.07 -14.15
CA THR A 183 21.76 -0.63 -12.89
C THR A 183 20.80 -1.68 -12.33
N HIS A 184 21.31 -2.50 -11.42
CA HIS A 184 20.57 -3.54 -10.70
C HIS A 184 20.70 -3.32 -9.19
N PRO A 185 19.86 -3.98 -8.36
CA PRO A 185 20.02 -3.96 -6.91
C PRO A 185 21.41 -4.46 -6.49
N THR A 186 22.08 -3.70 -5.64
CA THR A 186 23.42 -4.04 -5.13
C THR A 186 23.52 -3.77 -3.64
N LEU A 187 24.49 -4.40 -2.97
CA LEU A 187 24.78 -4.07 -1.58
C LEU A 187 25.36 -2.65 -1.51
N SER A 188 24.85 -1.85 -0.59
CA SER A 188 25.35 -0.49 -0.36
C SER A 188 26.76 -0.54 0.25
N PRO A 189 27.80 0.03 -0.40
CA PRO A 189 29.18 -0.16 0.05
C PRO A 189 29.67 0.91 1.03
N ALA A 190 29.10 2.12 1.02
CA ALA A 190 29.63 3.27 1.72
C ALA A 190 28.74 3.67 2.92
N PRO A 191 29.33 3.86 4.12
CA PRO A 191 28.61 4.45 5.24
C PRO A 191 28.10 5.85 4.91
N GLN A 192 26.90 6.17 5.36
CA GLN A 192 26.35 7.52 5.23
C GLN A 192 26.35 8.23 6.60
N GLU A 193 26.46 9.56 6.56
CA GLU A 193 26.34 10.37 7.77
C GLU A 193 24.90 10.34 8.31
N THR A 194 24.79 10.17 9.63
CA THR A 194 23.53 10.11 10.38
C THR A 194 23.66 10.86 11.70
N ASN A 195 22.54 11.36 12.20
CA ASN A 195 22.43 11.85 13.58
C ASN A 195 21.88 10.75 14.51
N LYS A 196 21.82 11.06 15.82
CA LYS A 196 21.41 10.10 16.86
C LYS A 196 19.98 9.59 16.67
N GLU A 197 19.06 10.45 16.26
CA GLU A 197 17.66 10.11 16.06
C GLU A 197 17.45 9.24 14.81
N GLU A 198 18.22 9.51 13.76
CA GLU A 198 18.30 8.67 12.57
C GLU A 198 18.93 7.32 12.89
N ASP A 199 20.00 7.28 13.67
CA ASP A 199 20.62 6.04 14.11
C ASP A 199 19.63 5.14 14.84
N ALA A 200 18.85 5.69 15.77
CA ALA A 200 17.83 4.94 16.50
C ALA A 200 16.79 4.32 15.56
N LEU A 201 16.32 5.10 14.57
CA LEU A 201 15.38 4.61 13.56
C LEU A 201 16.00 3.50 12.70
N LEU A 202 17.24 3.69 12.25
CA LEU A 202 17.94 2.75 11.38
C LEU A 202 18.26 1.44 12.09
N GLU A 203 18.64 1.47 13.37
CA GLU A 203 18.84 0.27 14.19
C GLU A 203 17.52 -0.50 14.39
N GLU A 204 16.43 0.20 14.68
CA GLU A 204 15.10 -0.41 14.77
C GLU A 204 14.73 -1.09 13.44
N ALA A 205 14.80 -0.35 12.34
CA ALA A 205 14.46 -0.83 11.01
C ALA A 205 15.34 -2.02 10.60
N ALA A 206 16.66 -1.93 10.76
CA ALA A 206 17.58 -3.02 10.46
C ALA A 206 17.29 -4.26 11.32
N GLY A 207 16.96 -4.07 12.60
CA GLY A 207 16.54 -5.16 13.48
C GLY A 207 15.29 -5.89 12.98
N ILE A 208 14.26 -5.15 12.57
CA ILE A 208 13.04 -5.72 11.98
C ILE A 208 13.36 -6.48 10.69
N LEU A 209 14.13 -5.86 9.79
CA LEU A 209 14.46 -6.46 8.49
C LEU A 209 15.28 -7.76 8.62
N ARG A 210 16.26 -7.79 9.52
CA ARG A 210 17.03 -9.02 9.81
C ARG A 210 16.16 -10.14 10.36
N LYS A 211 15.18 -9.83 11.23
CA LYS A 211 14.22 -10.84 11.72
C LYS A 211 13.37 -11.39 10.57
N LEU A 212 12.91 -10.52 9.66
CA LEU A 212 12.12 -10.92 8.49
C LEU A 212 12.95 -11.78 7.52
N GLU A 213 14.22 -11.43 7.31
CA GLU A 213 15.14 -12.22 6.48
C GLU A 213 15.43 -13.59 7.10
N ALA A 214 15.74 -13.65 8.40
CA ALA A 214 15.90 -14.91 9.14
C ALA A 214 14.63 -15.77 9.12
N ALA A 215 13.47 -15.14 8.95
CA ALA A 215 12.17 -15.75 8.77
C ALA A 215 11.90 -16.24 7.33
N GLY A 216 12.82 -16.04 6.40
CA GLY A 216 12.76 -16.50 5.01
C GLY A 216 12.33 -15.46 3.98
N SER A 217 12.14 -14.19 4.36
CA SER A 217 11.83 -13.12 3.40
C SER A 217 13.07 -12.68 2.64
N LYS A 218 12.97 -12.58 1.31
CA LYS A 218 13.94 -11.87 0.46
C LYS A 218 13.55 -10.40 0.37
N ILE A 219 14.48 -9.51 0.68
CA ILE A 219 14.18 -8.09 0.88
C ILE A 219 15.02 -7.24 -0.05
N THR A 220 14.42 -6.22 -0.66
CA THR A 220 15.14 -5.17 -1.41
C THR A 220 14.63 -3.81 -0.98
N ILE A 221 15.54 -2.89 -0.69
CA ILE A 221 15.22 -1.49 -0.42
C ILE A 221 15.32 -0.73 -1.75
N VAL A 222 14.23 -0.06 -2.14
CA VAL A 222 14.12 0.60 -3.44
C VAL A 222 13.81 2.08 -3.25
N MET A 223 14.58 2.95 -3.90
CA MET A 223 14.21 4.35 -4.09
C MET A 223 13.49 4.50 -5.43
N PHE A 224 12.18 4.75 -5.38
CA PHE A 224 11.35 4.95 -6.56
C PHE A 224 11.55 6.35 -7.16
N PRO A 225 11.24 6.55 -8.45
CA PRO A 225 11.10 7.89 -9.03
C PRO A 225 10.16 8.78 -8.19
N PRO A 226 10.46 10.08 -8.02
CA PRO A 226 11.48 10.86 -8.73
C PRO A 226 12.91 10.77 -8.16
N GLY A 227 13.15 9.93 -7.16
CA GLY A 227 14.45 9.84 -6.48
C GLY A 227 14.72 11.03 -5.56
N ALA A 228 15.98 11.22 -5.21
CA ALA A 228 16.46 12.35 -4.42
C ALA A 228 17.96 12.61 -4.65
N GLU A 229 18.40 13.82 -4.35
CA GLU A 229 19.81 14.22 -4.34
C GLU A 229 20.64 13.34 -3.39
N PRO A 230 21.92 13.04 -3.70
CA PRO A 230 22.81 12.22 -2.87
C PRO A 230 22.84 12.56 -1.38
N SER A 231 22.91 13.86 -1.03
CA SER A 231 22.99 14.32 0.36
C SER A 231 21.62 14.37 1.07
N SER A 232 20.52 14.14 0.35
CA SER A 232 19.18 14.21 0.92
C SER A 232 18.92 13.06 1.90
N PRO A 233 18.26 13.30 3.05
CA PRO A 233 17.80 12.22 3.93
C PRO A 233 16.96 11.17 3.21
N ASN A 234 16.26 11.53 2.14
CA ASN A 234 15.45 10.61 1.32
C ASN A 234 16.28 9.54 0.62
N ARG A 235 17.60 9.76 0.44
CA ARG A 235 18.52 8.85 -0.23
C ARG A 235 19.55 8.27 0.72
N ARG A 236 20.22 9.10 1.52
CA ARG A 236 21.27 8.62 2.44
C ARG A 236 20.72 7.65 3.48
N LEU A 237 19.51 7.86 3.99
CA LEU A 237 18.92 6.97 5.01
C LEU A 237 18.59 5.57 4.48
N PRO A 238 17.91 5.38 3.32
CA PRO A 238 17.73 4.03 2.78
C PRO A 238 19.04 3.35 2.37
N GLU A 239 20.04 4.10 1.87
CA GLU A 239 21.37 3.54 1.57
C GLU A 239 22.07 3.02 2.84
N GLU A 240 21.99 3.78 3.94
CA GLU A 240 22.55 3.38 5.22
C GLU A 240 21.76 2.24 5.87
N LEU A 241 20.43 2.25 5.74
CA LEU A 241 19.57 1.15 6.21
C LEU A 241 19.96 -0.15 5.51
N ALA A 242 20.10 -0.12 4.19
CA ALA A 242 20.52 -1.27 3.40
C ALA A 242 21.89 -1.79 3.83
N ARG A 243 22.85 -0.88 4.03
CA ARG A 243 24.19 -1.23 4.51
C ARG A 243 24.13 -1.91 5.88
N ARG A 244 23.42 -1.33 6.86
CA ARG A 244 23.29 -1.90 8.22
C ARG A 244 22.57 -3.23 8.22
N ALA A 245 21.52 -3.37 7.41
CA ALA A 245 20.76 -4.60 7.31
C ALA A 245 21.47 -5.68 6.48
N GLY A 246 22.52 -5.34 5.72
CA GLY A 246 23.18 -6.26 4.79
C GLY A 246 22.32 -6.58 3.56
N LEU A 247 21.43 -5.66 3.17
CA LEU A 247 20.43 -5.87 2.13
C LEU A 247 20.75 -5.13 0.84
N PRO A 248 20.24 -5.61 -0.31
CA PRO A 248 20.33 -4.87 -1.57
C PRO A 248 19.56 -3.54 -1.51
N PHE A 249 20.23 -2.47 -1.93
CA PHE A 249 19.65 -1.18 -2.24
C PHE A 249 19.56 -1.01 -3.76
N TRP A 250 18.49 -0.37 -4.22
CA TRP A 250 18.38 0.02 -5.61
C TRP A 250 17.76 1.40 -5.78
N ASP A 251 18.53 2.29 -6.38
CA ASP A 251 18.06 3.57 -6.86
C ASP A 251 17.42 3.41 -8.24
N LEU A 252 16.14 3.02 -8.25
CA LEU A 252 15.37 2.85 -9.48
C LEU A 252 15.20 4.19 -10.21
N ALA A 253 15.14 5.30 -9.48
CA ALA A 253 15.01 6.63 -10.07
C ALA A 253 16.20 6.97 -10.99
N ASN A 254 17.43 6.69 -10.55
CA ASN A 254 18.63 6.91 -11.37
C ASN A 254 18.95 5.76 -12.33
N ALA A 255 18.36 4.57 -12.12
CA ALA A 255 18.49 3.46 -13.04
C ALA A 255 17.71 3.66 -14.35
N ILE A 256 16.58 4.38 -14.29
CA ILE A 256 15.70 4.64 -15.43
C ILE A 256 16.20 5.88 -16.20
N PRO A 257 16.30 5.83 -17.54
CA PRO A 257 16.68 7.00 -18.34
C PRO A 257 15.79 8.23 -18.10
N PRO A 258 16.35 9.45 -18.07
CA PRO A 258 15.58 10.67 -17.87
C PRO A 258 14.43 10.83 -18.88
N GLY A 259 13.28 11.33 -18.42
CA GLY A 259 12.10 11.60 -19.25
C GLY A 259 11.19 10.38 -19.51
N MET A 260 11.58 9.18 -19.09
CA MET A 260 10.76 7.96 -19.26
C MET A 260 9.61 7.87 -18.25
N VAL A 261 9.79 8.42 -17.05
CA VAL A 261 8.77 8.38 -15.98
C VAL A 261 7.88 9.62 -16.08
N LYS A 262 6.57 9.38 -16.13
CA LYS A 262 5.55 10.44 -16.06
C LYS A 262 4.93 10.50 -14.68
N PHE A 263 4.62 11.72 -14.24
CA PHE A 263 4.04 12.01 -12.94
C PHE A 263 2.71 12.73 -13.07
N THR A 264 1.80 12.48 -12.12
CA THR A 264 0.51 13.19 -12.05
C THR A 264 0.58 14.52 -11.32
N ASP A 265 1.51 14.66 -10.38
CA ASP A 265 1.64 15.84 -9.49
C ASP A 265 3.10 16.12 -9.09
N GLY A 266 4.05 15.67 -9.91
CA GLY A 266 5.49 15.82 -9.67
C GLY A 266 6.09 14.84 -8.66
N VAL A 267 5.27 14.08 -7.92
CA VAL A 267 5.74 13.07 -6.95
C VAL A 267 5.19 11.69 -7.28
N HIS A 268 3.89 11.60 -7.59
CA HIS A 268 3.25 10.31 -7.86
C HIS A 268 3.36 9.96 -9.34
N MET A 269 3.91 8.78 -9.62
CA MET A 269 3.94 8.21 -10.96
C MET A 269 2.51 8.08 -11.52
N ASP A 270 2.36 8.34 -12.82
CA ASP A 270 1.12 7.99 -13.52
C ASP A 270 0.94 6.45 -13.56
N PRO A 271 -0.29 5.96 -13.83
CA PRO A 271 -0.55 4.53 -13.78
C PRO A 271 0.31 3.68 -14.73
N ALA A 272 0.68 4.21 -15.90
CA ALA A 272 1.52 3.50 -16.86
C ALA A 272 2.96 3.38 -16.35
N SER A 273 3.53 4.49 -15.85
CA SER A 273 4.88 4.53 -15.29
C SER A 273 5.00 3.68 -14.03
N ALA A 274 3.98 3.68 -13.17
CA ALA A 274 3.93 2.81 -12.00
C ALA A 274 3.90 1.31 -12.37
N THR A 275 3.18 0.95 -13.44
CA THR A 275 3.12 -0.41 -13.98
C THR A 275 4.47 -0.84 -14.56
N ALA A 276 5.08 0.02 -15.37
CA ALA A 276 6.43 -0.20 -15.90
C ALA A 276 7.45 -0.38 -14.77
N ALA A 277 7.40 0.45 -13.73
CA ALA A 277 8.30 0.37 -12.57
C ALA A 277 8.19 -0.99 -11.84
N VAL A 278 6.98 -1.49 -11.57
CA VAL A 278 6.80 -2.82 -10.94
C VAL A 278 7.37 -3.94 -11.82
N ARG A 279 7.11 -3.90 -13.13
CA ARG A 279 7.65 -4.91 -14.06
C ARG A 279 9.18 -4.83 -14.17
N THR A 280 9.74 -3.63 -14.18
CA THR A 280 11.19 -3.42 -14.12
C THR A 280 11.78 -4.03 -12.85
N ILE A 281 11.09 -3.86 -11.71
CA ILE A 281 11.52 -4.48 -10.46
C ILE A 281 11.51 -5.99 -10.55
N PHE A 282 10.43 -6.59 -11.03
CA PHE A 282 10.33 -8.05 -11.14
C PHE A 282 11.37 -8.62 -12.11
N LYS A 283 11.57 -7.96 -13.25
CA LYS A 283 12.61 -8.32 -14.23
C LYS A 283 14.01 -8.27 -13.62
N ALA A 284 14.33 -7.24 -12.83
CA ALA A 284 15.67 -7.06 -12.27
C ALA A 284 15.95 -7.90 -11.02
N THR A 285 14.93 -8.23 -10.23
CA THR A 285 15.06 -8.97 -8.96
C THR A 285 14.79 -10.47 -9.10
N GLY A 286 14.21 -10.91 -10.23
CA GLY A 286 13.78 -12.30 -10.42
C GLY A 286 12.58 -12.68 -9.55
N TYR A 287 11.82 -11.69 -9.06
CA TYR A 287 10.59 -11.93 -8.33
C TYR A 287 9.52 -12.50 -9.26
N PRO A 288 8.62 -13.36 -8.75
CA PRO A 288 7.59 -13.95 -9.58
C PRO A 288 6.73 -12.85 -10.19
N SER A 289 6.93 -12.62 -11.49
CA SER A 289 5.93 -11.98 -12.33
C SER A 289 4.86 -13.04 -12.52
N GLY A 290 3.67 -12.85 -11.95
CA GLY A 290 2.52 -13.67 -12.33
C GLY A 290 2.37 -13.75 -13.86
N PRO A 291 1.73 -14.81 -14.37
CA PRO A 291 1.44 -14.94 -15.80
C PRO A 291 0.65 -13.76 -16.35
#